data_AF-A0A7W0Y0U0-F1
#
_entry.id   AF-A0A7W0Y0U0-F1
#
_cell.length_a   1.000
_cell.length_b   1.000
_cell.length_c   1.000
_cell.angle_alpha   90.00
_cell.angle_beta   90.00
_cell.angle_gamma   90.00
#
_symmetry.space_group_name_H-M   'P 1'
#
loop_
_entity.id
_entity.type
_entity.pdbx_description
1 polymer ?
#
loop_
_entity_poly.entity_id
_entity_poly.type
_entity_poly.pdbx_seq_one_letter_code
_entity_poly.pdbx_strand_id
1 'polypeptide(L)'
;MSGPTRFSPPPTLLTVLAGRSSTRPAKETLVHDVLRSLGLTVAAALLAAPFAIAWGVGHAEIDDYLGPHRANFASDYSGEVDIDLGPIGNAYLPSPWTPIGLKITVGGVGAVPGEPSLFSQQTLTTYAGIFAEPEEAVAGVVERLVRDVAAQALKAELVLLTLFAGWTLRRQVLAPRLARPVSLRRAGTVYAASLGLLFSSIMGPPAPSQGTRLPVTVDLGSSFRGLSVDSLLLSDLLDRGIKGITLLTDRQRRAVDSYIADAAAAMLLQYSDLPKPRAHETMLLGFSDLHCNQAMTELIRRMAVITQPAQVLSSGDDTVNGTAVERFCITREAKIAEGVPFVVAPGNHDSDITESQMRSAKMTVLDGKTIDSSGLSIVGEDDPEHN
;
A
#
# COMPACT_ATOMS: atom_id res chain seq x y z
N MET A 1 -26.70 4.60 -94.03
CA MET A 1 -25.26 4.92 -94.03
C MET A 1 -24.82 4.85 -92.57
N SER A 2 -24.31 3.70 -92.11
CA SER A 2 -22.88 3.42 -91.85
C SER A 2 -22.38 4.17 -90.59
N GLY A 3 -21.94 3.55 -89.47
CA GLY A 3 -21.48 2.20 -89.19
C GLY A 3 -21.45 1.89 -87.67
N PRO A 4 -20.73 0.84 -87.22
CA PRO A 4 -20.90 0.24 -85.90
C PRO A 4 -19.97 0.85 -84.84
N THR A 5 -20.50 1.17 -83.65
CA THR A 5 -19.69 1.50 -82.47
C THR A 5 -19.46 0.26 -81.61
N ARG A 6 -18.18 -0.01 -81.36
CA ARG A 6 -17.65 -1.15 -80.61
C ARG A 6 -18.04 -1.07 -79.14
N PHE A 7 -18.52 -2.18 -78.57
CA PHE A 7 -18.62 -2.39 -77.12
C PHE A 7 -17.22 -2.69 -76.56
N SER A 8 -16.73 -1.86 -75.63
CA SER A 8 -15.62 -2.20 -74.74
C SER A 8 -16.20 -2.76 -73.43
N PRO A 9 -15.69 -3.89 -72.89
CA PRO A 9 -16.16 -4.41 -71.61
C PRO A 9 -15.70 -3.51 -70.44
N PRO A 10 -16.46 -3.44 -69.33
CA PRO A 10 -16.04 -2.70 -68.15
C PRO A 10 -14.80 -3.35 -67.51
N PRO A 11 -13.89 -2.56 -66.91
CA PRO A 11 -12.72 -3.12 -66.23
C PRO A 11 -13.16 -3.96 -65.03
N THR A 12 -12.64 -5.19 -64.97
CA THR A 12 -12.81 -6.12 -63.85
C THR A 12 -12.21 -5.57 -62.55
N LEU A 13 -12.83 -5.94 -61.42
CA LEU A 13 -12.51 -5.53 -60.03
C LEU A 13 -11.01 -5.60 -59.65
N LEU A 14 -10.22 -6.41 -60.34
CA LEU A 14 -8.78 -6.57 -60.11
C LEU A 14 -7.93 -5.38 -60.57
N THR A 15 -8.39 -4.55 -61.51
CA THR A 15 -7.62 -3.39 -62.00
C THR A 15 -7.78 -2.16 -61.10
N VAL A 16 -8.83 -2.11 -60.27
CA VAL A 16 -9.03 -1.05 -59.27
C VAL A 16 -8.20 -1.30 -58.00
N LEU A 17 -7.82 -2.56 -57.73
CA LEU A 17 -7.03 -2.94 -56.56
C LEU A 17 -5.51 -2.92 -56.80
N ALA A 18 -5.04 -2.75 -58.04
CA ALA A 18 -3.62 -2.68 -58.38
C ALA A 18 -3.05 -1.24 -58.50
N GLY A 19 -3.86 -0.20 -58.26
CA GLY A 19 -3.44 1.22 -58.35
C GLY A 19 -2.96 1.84 -57.03
N ARG A 20 -2.88 1.08 -55.94
CA ARG A 20 -2.44 1.56 -54.62
C ARG A 20 -1.36 0.66 -54.03
N SER A 21 -0.22 0.56 -54.70
CA SER A 21 1.00 0.10 -54.06
C SER A 21 2.10 1.14 -54.20
N SER A 22 2.66 1.50 -53.03
CA SER A 22 3.96 2.12 -52.81
C SER A 22 4.15 3.59 -53.20
N THR A 23 3.61 4.49 -52.39
CA THR A 23 4.45 5.60 -51.90
C THR A 23 4.93 5.19 -50.51
N ARG A 24 6.19 4.80 -50.36
CA ARG A 24 6.82 4.74 -49.04
C ARG A 24 6.67 6.15 -48.45
N PRO A 25 5.99 6.37 -47.31
CA PRO A 25 5.97 7.69 -46.70
C PRO A 25 7.41 8.10 -46.45
N ALA A 26 7.81 9.27 -46.94
CA ALA A 26 9.13 9.83 -46.65
C ALA A 26 9.32 9.77 -45.12
N LYS A 27 10.48 9.34 -44.63
CA LYS A 27 10.73 9.16 -43.18
C LYS A 27 10.24 10.35 -42.33
N GLU A 28 10.30 11.56 -42.88
CA GLU A 28 9.79 12.81 -42.30
C GLU A 28 8.26 12.82 -42.06
N THR A 29 7.46 12.29 -42.99
CA THR A 29 6.00 12.17 -42.84
C THR A 29 5.60 11.15 -41.78
N LEU A 30 6.32 10.03 -41.70
CA LEU A 30 6.12 9.02 -40.66
C LEU A 30 6.46 9.58 -39.26
N VAL A 31 7.57 10.30 -39.13
CA VAL A 31 7.99 10.92 -37.86
C VAL A 31 6.99 12.00 -37.43
N HIS A 32 6.51 12.84 -38.36
CA HIS A 32 5.50 13.85 -38.05
C HIS A 32 4.17 13.23 -37.59
N ASP A 33 3.71 12.18 -38.24
CA ASP A 33 2.47 11.48 -37.86
C ASP A 33 2.61 10.77 -36.51
N VAL A 34 3.77 10.15 -36.23
CA VAL A 34 4.06 9.55 -34.93
C VAL A 34 4.10 10.62 -33.83
N LEU A 35 4.81 11.73 -34.03
CA LEU A 35 4.89 12.82 -33.04
C LEU A 35 3.52 13.44 -32.78
N ARG A 36 2.70 13.61 -33.83
CA ARG A 36 1.33 14.12 -33.70
C ARG A 36 0.44 13.14 -32.92
N SER A 37 0.54 11.84 -33.21
CA SER A 37 -0.23 10.81 -32.50
C SER A 37 0.17 10.72 -31.03
N LEU A 38 1.48 10.84 -30.74
CA LEU A 38 2.01 10.87 -29.39
C LEU A 38 1.50 12.10 -28.63
N GLY A 39 1.60 13.29 -29.24
CA GLY A 39 1.12 14.54 -28.64
C GLY A 39 -0.38 14.52 -28.35
N LEU A 40 -1.19 13.93 -29.24
CA LEU A 40 -2.63 13.75 -29.00
C LEU A 40 -2.91 12.75 -27.88
N THR A 41 -2.13 11.68 -27.78
CA THR A 41 -2.27 10.67 -26.73
C THR A 41 -1.91 11.25 -25.37
N VAL A 42 -0.81 12.00 -25.29
CA VAL A 42 -0.40 12.71 -24.06
C VAL A 42 -1.44 13.74 -23.64
N ALA A 43 -1.96 14.54 -24.57
CA ALA A 43 -3.01 15.51 -24.26
C ALA A 43 -4.30 14.82 -23.79
N ALA A 44 -4.69 13.70 -24.41
CA ALA A 44 -5.85 12.91 -23.99
C ALA A 44 -5.63 12.33 -22.59
N ALA A 45 -4.42 11.85 -22.30
CA ALA A 45 -4.07 11.31 -21.00
C ALA A 45 -4.15 12.37 -19.90
N LEU A 46 -3.58 13.55 -20.15
CA LEU A 46 -3.65 14.67 -19.19
C LEU A 46 -5.09 15.13 -18.92
N LEU A 47 -5.98 15.04 -19.91
CA LEU A 47 -7.41 15.37 -19.73
C LEU A 47 -8.18 14.25 -19.01
N ALA A 48 -7.78 12.98 -19.18
CA ALA A 48 -8.38 11.84 -18.51
C ALA A 48 -7.93 11.72 -17.05
N ALA A 49 -6.70 12.12 -16.75
CA ALA A 49 -6.04 11.94 -15.46
C ALA A 49 -6.88 12.40 -14.24
N PRO A 50 -7.56 13.57 -14.22
CA PRO A 50 -8.38 13.95 -13.08
C PRO A 50 -9.52 12.96 -12.78
N PHE A 51 -10.13 12.40 -13.83
CA PHE A 51 -11.19 11.40 -13.69
C PHE A 51 -10.62 10.04 -13.26
N ALA A 52 -9.47 9.67 -13.81
CA ALA A 52 -8.79 8.43 -13.45
C ALA A 52 -8.27 8.45 -12.00
N ILE A 53 -7.67 9.55 -11.54
CA ILE A 53 -7.24 9.74 -10.17
C ILE A 53 -8.44 9.72 -9.22
N ALA A 54 -9.52 10.41 -9.57
CA ALA A 54 -10.74 10.39 -8.75
C ALA A 54 -11.35 8.97 -8.69
N TRP A 55 -11.33 8.25 -9.80
CA TRP A 55 -11.73 6.84 -9.81
C TRP A 55 -10.85 6.01 -8.88
N GLY A 56 -9.53 6.18 -8.95
CA GLY A 56 -8.57 5.44 -8.14
C GLY A 56 -8.75 5.67 -6.64
N VAL A 57 -8.94 6.91 -6.20
CA VAL A 57 -9.20 7.23 -4.79
C VAL A 57 -10.55 6.69 -4.32
N GLY A 58 -11.58 6.67 -5.16
CA GLY A 58 -12.89 6.14 -4.77
C GLY A 58 -13.03 4.61 -4.78
N HIS A 59 -12.03 3.88 -5.29
CA HIS A 59 -12.09 2.42 -5.47
C HIS A 59 -10.85 1.69 -4.96
N ALA A 60 -9.94 2.39 -4.28
CA ALA A 60 -8.79 1.72 -3.70
C ALA A 60 -9.22 0.96 -2.46
N GLU A 61 -8.88 -0.32 -2.43
CA GLU A 61 -9.28 -1.25 -1.41
C GLU A 61 -8.14 -2.25 -1.19
N ILE A 62 -7.79 -2.47 0.07
CA ILE A 62 -6.77 -3.45 0.46
C ILE A 62 -7.30 -4.32 1.61
N ASP A 63 -7.01 -5.61 1.52
CA ASP A 63 -7.16 -6.52 2.64
C ASP A 63 -5.84 -6.61 3.42
N ASP A 64 -5.95 -6.52 4.74
CA ASP A 64 -4.84 -6.65 5.67
C ASP A 64 -5.37 -7.17 7.02
N TYR A 65 -4.59 -7.02 8.07
CA TYR A 65 -5.00 -7.32 9.43
C TYR A 65 -4.87 -6.10 10.35
N LEU A 66 -5.70 -6.10 11.39
CA LEU A 66 -5.61 -5.19 12.52
C LEU A 66 -5.47 -6.04 13.79
N GLY A 67 -4.22 -6.27 14.20
CA GLY A 67 -3.90 -7.32 15.17
C GLY A 67 -4.26 -8.71 14.57
N PRO A 68 -5.01 -9.57 15.27
CA PRO A 68 -5.43 -10.89 14.80
C PRO A 68 -6.70 -10.85 13.94
N HIS A 69 -7.32 -9.68 13.75
CA HIS A 69 -8.53 -9.54 12.94
C HIS A 69 -8.19 -9.26 11.49
N ARG A 70 -8.85 -9.93 10.56
CA ARG A 70 -8.83 -9.51 9.15
C ARG A 70 -9.54 -8.16 9.05
N ALA A 71 -8.94 -7.22 8.35
CA ALA A 71 -9.49 -5.89 8.16
C ALA A 71 -9.40 -5.50 6.68
N ASN A 72 -10.51 -4.98 6.16
CA ASN A 72 -10.57 -4.41 4.84
C ASN A 72 -10.49 -2.89 4.94
N PHE A 73 -9.56 -2.27 4.21
CA PHE A 73 -9.35 -0.83 4.19
C PHE A 73 -9.70 -0.30 2.81
N ALA A 74 -10.76 0.50 2.73
CA ALA A 74 -11.24 1.09 1.48
C ALA A 74 -11.23 2.63 1.58
N SER A 75 -10.61 3.31 0.61
CA SER A 75 -10.70 4.78 0.55
C SER A 75 -11.99 5.24 -0.08
N ASP A 76 -12.50 6.37 0.41
CA ASP A 76 -13.72 6.97 -0.11
C ASP A 76 -13.68 8.51 -0.05
N TYR A 77 -14.83 9.13 -0.31
CA TYR A 77 -15.03 10.58 -0.26
C TYR A 77 -15.96 11.00 0.88
N SER A 78 -16.05 10.20 1.94
CA SER A 78 -16.89 10.53 3.12
C SER A 78 -16.30 11.67 3.95
N GLY A 79 -14.99 11.94 3.84
CA GLY A 79 -14.28 12.88 4.69
C GLY A 79 -14.16 12.43 6.15
N GLU A 80 -14.52 11.19 6.47
CA GLU A 80 -14.42 10.58 7.78
C GLU A 80 -13.62 9.26 7.71
N VAL A 81 -13.05 8.85 8.84
CA VAL A 81 -12.58 7.48 9.05
C VAL A 81 -13.72 6.73 9.72
N ASP A 82 -14.28 5.74 9.01
CA ASP A 82 -15.38 4.88 9.46
C ASP A 82 -14.84 3.50 9.79
N ILE A 83 -14.99 3.05 11.03
CA ILE A 83 -14.52 1.76 11.52
C ILE A 83 -15.73 0.91 11.85
N ASP A 84 -16.00 -0.08 10.99
CA ASP A 84 -17.06 -1.07 11.17
C ASP A 84 -16.54 -2.24 12.01
N LEU A 85 -17.05 -2.36 13.23
CA LEU A 85 -16.69 -3.43 14.17
C LEU A 85 -17.76 -4.54 14.20
N GLY A 86 -18.67 -4.56 13.22
CA GLY A 86 -19.73 -5.54 13.07
C GLY A 86 -20.81 -5.41 14.15
N PRO A 87 -21.17 -6.49 14.88
CA PRO A 87 -22.33 -6.48 15.78
C PRO A 87 -22.26 -5.50 16.96
N ILE A 88 -21.06 -5.01 17.30
CA ILE A 88 -20.90 -4.05 18.42
C ILE A 88 -21.16 -2.60 18.01
N GLY A 89 -21.17 -2.30 16.70
CA GLY A 89 -21.42 -0.97 16.13
C GLY A 89 -20.22 -0.40 15.37
N ASN A 90 -20.36 0.83 14.89
CA ASN A 90 -19.33 1.54 14.13
C ASN A 90 -18.78 2.74 14.92
N ALA A 91 -17.51 3.04 14.68
CA ALA A 91 -16.83 4.21 15.23
C ALA A 91 -16.40 5.15 14.10
N TYR A 92 -16.53 6.45 14.32
CA TYR A 92 -16.32 7.46 13.29
C TYR A 92 -15.43 8.58 13.82
N LEU A 93 -14.45 8.98 13.02
CA LEU A 93 -13.51 10.05 13.32
C LEU A 93 -13.37 10.99 12.10
N PRO A 94 -13.23 12.31 12.29
CA PRO A 94 -12.94 13.21 11.18
C PRO A 94 -11.64 12.83 10.46
N SER A 95 -11.64 12.79 9.13
CA SER A 95 -10.42 12.50 8.38
C SER A 95 -9.49 13.71 8.38
N PRO A 96 -8.17 13.52 8.66
CA PRO A 96 -7.18 14.58 8.53
C PRO A 96 -6.97 15.02 7.06
N TRP A 97 -7.46 14.25 6.09
CA TRP A 97 -7.26 14.47 4.65
C TRP A 97 -8.55 14.78 3.89
N THR A 98 -9.52 15.42 4.55
CA THR A 98 -10.80 15.85 3.94
C THR A 98 -10.58 16.46 2.54
N PRO A 99 -11.34 16.05 1.50
CA PRO A 99 -12.55 15.21 1.54
C PRO A 99 -12.32 13.70 1.49
N ILE A 100 -11.07 13.22 1.52
CA ILE A 100 -10.78 11.79 1.45
C ILE A 100 -11.09 11.15 2.80
N GLY A 101 -11.91 10.10 2.79
CA GLY A 101 -12.20 9.26 3.94
C GLY A 101 -11.60 7.87 3.82
N LEU A 102 -11.77 7.07 4.88
CA LEU A 102 -11.28 5.70 4.96
C LEU A 102 -12.30 4.85 5.69
N LYS A 103 -12.81 3.82 5.02
CA LYS A 103 -13.64 2.79 5.64
C LYS A 103 -12.78 1.59 6.02
N ILE A 104 -12.84 1.19 7.28
CA ILE A 104 -12.13 0.05 7.86
C ILE A 104 -13.19 -0.95 8.33
N THR A 105 -13.31 -2.09 7.65
CA THR A 105 -14.23 -3.15 8.04
C THR A 105 -13.47 -4.23 8.79
N VAL A 106 -13.68 -4.33 10.10
CA VAL A 106 -13.01 -5.31 10.97
C VAL A 106 -13.81 -6.61 10.98
N GLY A 107 -13.23 -7.64 10.38
CA GLY A 107 -13.79 -8.97 10.27
C GLY A 107 -13.46 -9.88 11.47
N GLY A 108 -13.78 -11.16 11.28
CA GLY A 108 -13.43 -12.21 12.24
C GLY A 108 -11.92 -12.35 12.42
N VAL A 109 -11.56 -13.05 13.49
CA VAL A 109 -10.18 -13.49 13.73
C VAL A 109 -9.75 -14.38 12.58
N GLY A 110 -8.63 -14.07 11.94
CA GLY A 110 -8.07 -14.92 10.90
C GLY A 110 -7.54 -16.21 11.51
N ALA A 111 -7.87 -17.36 10.92
CA ALA A 111 -7.14 -18.59 11.22
C ALA A 111 -5.82 -18.54 10.44
N VAL A 112 -4.73 -18.15 11.10
CA VAL A 112 -3.37 -18.37 10.59
C VAL A 112 -2.89 -19.70 11.20
N PRO A 113 -2.49 -20.69 10.39
CA PRO A 113 -1.92 -21.94 10.90
C PRO A 113 -0.70 -21.66 11.78
N GLY A 114 -0.65 -22.23 12.99
CA GLY A 114 0.48 -22.04 13.91
C GLY A 114 0.39 -20.82 14.84
N GLU A 115 -0.65 -19.99 14.73
CA GLU A 115 -0.72 -18.78 15.57
C GLU A 115 -0.95 -19.08 17.06
N PRO A 116 -0.29 -18.30 17.95
CA PRO A 116 -0.50 -18.41 19.38
C PRO A 116 -1.94 -18.01 19.74
N SER A 117 -2.45 -18.51 20.87
CA SER A 117 -3.85 -18.21 21.27
C SER A 117 -4.12 -16.71 21.26
N LEU A 118 -5.34 -16.28 20.96
CA LEU A 118 -5.80 -14.87 20.96
C LEU A 118 -5.42 -14.06 22.22
N PHE A 119 -5.16 -14.74 23.33
CA PHE A 119 -4.76 -14.15 24.61
C PHE A 119 -3.31 -14.44 25.00
N SER A 120 -2.47 -14.79 24.02
CA SER A 120 -1.04 -15.01 24.26
C SER A 120 -0.34 -13.69 24.59
N GLN A 121 0.78 -13.78 25.30
CA GLN A 121 1.62 -12.61 25.54
C GLN A 121 2.17 -11.99 24.24
N GLN A 122 2.34 -12.81 23.20
CA GLN A 122 2.81 -12.39 21.89
C GLN A 122 1.76 -11.52 21.20
N THR A 123 0.50 -11.98 21.10
CA THR A 123 -0.61 -11.19 20.56
C THR A 123 -0.82 -9.88 21.34
N LEU A 124 -0.75 -9.92 22.67
CA LEU A 124 -0.83 -8.73 23.52
C LEU A 124 0.31 -7.73 23.25
N THR A 125 1.51 -8.22 22.93
CA THR A 125 2.66 -7.37 22.59
C THR A 125 2.45 -6.70 21.23
N THR A 126 1.93 -7.42 20.24
CA THR A 126 1.56 -6.83 18.93
C THR A 126 0.50 -5.75 19.08
N TYR A 127 -0.56 -6.00 19.83
CA TYR A 127 -1.58 -4.98 20.13
C TYR A 127 -0.98 -3.76 20.83
N ALA A 128 -0.18 -3.96 21.87
CA ALA A 128 0.47 -2.86 22.60
C ALA A 128 1.45 -2.07 21.70
N GLY A 129 2.10 -2.74 20.74
CA GLY A 129 2.96 -2.13 19.73
C GLY A 129 2.20 -1.16 18.80
N ILE A 130 1.04 -1.58 18.28
CA ILE A 130 0.15 -0.71 17.48
C ILE A 130 -0.25 0.55 18.27
N PHE A 131 -0.54 0.41 19.57
CA PHE A 131 -0.85 1.57 20.43
C PHE A 131 0.38 2.42 20.80
N ALA A 132 1.59 1.84 20.78
CA ALA A 132 2.82 2.54 21.10
C ALA A 132 3.37 3.35 19.94
N GLU A 133 3.31 2.80 18.72
CA GLU A 133 3.86 3.41 17.51
C GLU A 133 2.78 3.50 16.40
N PRO A 134 1.64 4.17 16.65
CA PRO A 134 0.51 4.18 15.72
C PRO A 134 0.83 4.84 14.38
N GLU A 135 1.77 5.79 14.36
CA GLU A 135 2.16 6.51 13.14
C GLU A 135 2.79 5.58 12.10
N GLU A 136 3.63 4.64 12.52
CA GLU A 136 4.29 3.67 11.65
C GLU A 136 3.31 2.64 11.10
N ALA A 137 2.40 2.14 11.94
CA ALA A 137 1.34 1.22 11.54
C ALA A 137 0.40 1.86 10.49
N VAL A 138 -0.04 3.11 10.73
CA VAL A 138 -0.90 3.85 9.80
C VAL A 138 -0.18 4.10 8.48
N ALA A 139 1.09 4.52 8.52
CA ALA A 139 1.81 4.84 7.31
C ALA A 139 2.11 3.60 6.45
N GLY A 140 2.22 2.40 7.04
CA GLY A 140 2.28 1.14 6.29
C GLY A 140 1.01 0.86 5.48
N VAL A 141 -0.16 1.03 6.10
CA VAL A 141 -1.47 0.88 5.45
C VAL A 141 -1.67 1.93 4.35
N VAL A 142 -1.36 3.20 4.65
CA VAL A 142 -1.50 4.32 3.69
C VAL A 142 -0.63 4.10 2.45
N GLU A 143 0.61 3.62 2.61
CA GLU A 143 1.49 3.36 1.47
C GLU A 143 0.89 2.32 0.51
N ARG A 144 0.35 1.21 1.06
CA ARG A 144 -0.32 0.19 0.24
C ARG A 144 -1.57 0.74 -0.44
N LEU A 145 -2.36 1.51 0.29
CA LEU A 145 -3.57 2.12 -0.26
C LEU A 145 -3.23 3.10 -1.40
N VAL A 146 -2.20 3.92 -1.25
CA VAL A 146 -1.71 4.83 -2.32
C VAL A 146 -1.24 4.05 -3.55
N ARG A 147 -0.59 2.89 -3.36
CA ARG A 147 -0.21 2.01 -4.47
C ARG A 147 -1.44 1.45 -5.20
N ASP A 148 -2.46 1.03 -4.46
CA ASP A 148 -3.72 0.57 -5.09
C ASP A 148 -4.47 1.72 -5.78
N VAL A 149 -4.52 2.92 -5.19
CA VAL A 149 -5.04 4.14 -5.85
C VAL A 149 -4.36 4.35 -7.20
N ALA A 150 -3.03 4.25 -7.25
CA ALA A 150 -2.28 4.39 -8.49
C ALA A 150 -2.62 3.29 -9.51
N ALA A 151 -2.74 2.04 -9.05
CA ALA A 151 -3.09 0.90 -9.91
C ALA A 151 -4.51 1.05 -10.49
N GLN A 152 -5.49 1.43 -9.66
CA GLN A 152 -6.87 1.67 -10.08
C GLN A 152 -6.97 2.88 -11.02
N ALA A 153 -6.21 3.95 -10.74
CA ALA A 153 -6.13 5.11 -11.62
C ALA A 153 -5.54 4.74 -12.99
N LEU A 154 -4.46 3.96 -13.04
CA LEU A 154 -3.87 3.51 -14.31
C LEU A 154 -4.82 2.62 -15.12
N LYS A 155 -5.58 1.73 -14.46
CA LYS A 155 -6.64 0.94 -15.12
C LYS A 155 -7.71 1.85 -15.73
N ALA A 156 -8.19 2.83 -14.95
CA ALA A 156 -9.20 3.78 -15.42
C ALA A 156 -8.69 4.65 -16.57
N GLU A 157 -7.44 5.12 -16.48
CA GLU A 157 -6.76 5.90 -17.52
C GLU A 157 -6.69 5.12 -18.83
N LEU A 158 -6.29 3.84 -18.78
CA LEU A 158 -6.26 2.96 -19.94
C LEU A 158 -7.66 2.81 -20.58
N VAL A 159 -8.70 2.63 -19.76
CA VAL A 159 -10.08 2.55 -20.26
C VAL A 159 -10.50 3.87 -20.92
N LEU A 160 -10.21 5.02 -20.32
CA LEU A 160 -10.53 6.32 -20.89
C LEU A 160 -9.79 6.58 -22.21
N LEU A 161 -8.51 6.21 -22.29
CA LEU A 161 -7.71 6.32 -23.51
C LEU A 161 -8.21 5.39 -24.62
N THR A 162 -8.62 4.16 -24.30
CA THR A 162 -9.20 3.24 -25.29
C THR A 162 -10.55 3.73 -25.79
N LEU A 163 -11.40 4.29 -24.93
CA LEU A 163 -12.64 4.96 -25.32
C LEU A 163 -12.37 6.19 -26.20
N PHE A 164 -11.36 7.00 -25.86
CA PHE A 164 -10.95 8.14 -26.67
C PHE A 164 -10.44 7.71 -28.05
N ALA A 165 -9.59 6.68 -28.12
CA ALA A 165 -9.13 6.10 -29.37
C ALA A 165 -10.30 5.60 -30.21
N GLY A 166 -11.20 4.79 -29.64
CA GLY A 166 -12.42 4.31 -30.31
C GLY A 166 -13.30 5.47 -30.81
N TRP A 167 -13.46 6.52 -30.01
CA TRP A 167 -14.14 7.74 -30.42
C TRP A 167 -13.47 8.37 -31.63
N THR A 168 -12.15 8.55 -31.65
CA THR A 168 -11.45 9.14 -32.80
C THR A 168 -11.55 8.29 -34.07
N LEU A 169 -11.47 6.96 -33.94
CA LEU A 169 -11.58 6.00 -35.05
C LEU A 169 -13.02 5.84 -35.58
N ARG A 170 -14.04 6.23 -34.81
CA ARG A 170 -15.46 6.09 -35.20
C ARG A 170 -15.79 6.65 -36.59
N ARG A 171 -15.06 7.68 -37.04
CA ARG A 171 -15.24 8.32 -38.35
C ARG A 171 -14.85 7.42 -39.52
N GLN A 172 -14.01 6.42 -39.28
CA GLN A 172 -13.55 5.46 -40.30
C GLN A 172 -14.49 4.25 -40.41
N VAL A 173 -15.27 3.96 -39.37
CA VAL A 173 -16.08 2.73 -39.24
C VAL A 173 -17.59 3.00 -39.32
N LEU A 174 -18.07 4.12 -38.77
CA LEU A 174 -19.50 4.42 -38.69
C LEU A 174 -20.00 5.25 -39.88
N ALA A 175 -21.29 5.09 -40.21
CA ALA A 175 -21.94 5.88 -41.26
C ALA A 175 -21.82 7.39 -40.98
N PRO A 176 -21.68 8.26 -42.01
CA PRO A 176 -21.48 9.70 -41.86
C PRO A 176 -22.55 10.43 -41.04
N ARG A 177 -23.77 9.87 -41.00
CA ARG A 177 -24.89 10.40 -40.21
C ARG A 177 -24.67 10.26 -38.70
N LEU A 178 -23.95 9.23 -38.27
CA LEU A 178 -23.61 8.93 -36.86
C LEU A 178 -22.28 9.57 -36.45
N ALA A 179 -21.39 9.87 -37.41
CA ALA A 179 -20.06 10.43 -37.16
C ALA A 179 -19.99 11.96 -37.29
N ARG A 180 -21.04 12.69 -36.88
CA ARG A 180 -21.08 14.16 -36.96
C ARG A 180 -19.89 14.80 -36.20
N PRO A 181 -19.24 15.83 -36.76
CA PRO A 181 -18.14 16.51 -36.09
C PRO A 181 -18.66 17.27 -34.87
N VAL A 182 -18.01 17.06 -33.72
CA VAL A 182 -18.21 17.87 -32.52
C VAL A 182 -17.26 19.07 -32.60
N SER A 183 -17.78 20.28 -32.36
CA SER A 183 -16.93 21.47 -32.31
C SER A 183 -16.07 21.45 -31.04
N LEU A 184 -14.84 21.97 -31.13
CA LEU A 184 -13.91 22.06 -29.99
C LEU A 184 -14.56 22.78 -28.80
N ARG A 185 -15.35 23.83 -29.07
CA ARG A 185 -16.09 24.58 -28.05
C ARG A 185 -17.08 23.68 -27.30
N ARG A 186 -17.85 22.84 -28.00
CA ARG A 186 -18.80 21.91 -27.36
C ARG A 186 -18.09 20.83 -26.55
N ALA A 187 -16.99 20.29 -27.06
CA ALA A 187 -16.19 19.32 -26.33
C ALA A 187 -15.60 19.93 -25.05
N GLY A 188 -15.04 21.14 -25.14
CA GLY A 188 -14.51 21.88 -23.99
C GLY A 188 -15.57 22.23 -22.96
N THR A 189 -16.78 22.64 -23.38
CA THR A 189 -17.87 22.92 -22.43
C THR A 189 -18.35 21.65 -21.72
N VAL A 190 -18.45 20.53 -22.43
CA VAL A 190 -18.84 19.24 -21.82
C VAL A 190 -17.77 18.79 -20.84
N TYR A 191 -16.50 18.85 -21.23
CA TYR A 191 -15.39 18.51 -20.34
C TYR A 191 -15.38 19.37 -19.07
N ALA A 192 -15.48 20.70 -19.20
CA ALA A 192 -15.51 21.60 -18.06
C ALA A 192 -16.74 21.34 -17.15
N ALA A 193 -17.90 21.05 -17.74
CA ALA A 193 -19.09 20.68 -16.98
C ALA A 193 -18.90 19.34 -16.25
N SER A 194 -18.32 18.32 -16.90
CA SER A 194 -18.01 17.03 -16.29
C SER A 194 -17.00 17.15 -15.16
N LEU A 195 -15.93 17.93 -15.35
CA LEU A 195 -14.93 18.19 -14.33
C LEU A 195 -15.52 18.97 -13.15
N GLY A 196 -16.37 19.97 -13.43
CA GLY A 196 -17.11 20.69 -12.41
C GLY A 196 -18.04 19.78 -11.61
N LEU A 197 -18.78 18.89 -12.29
CA LEU A 197 -19.65 17.91 -11.64
C LEU A 197 -18.86 16.94 -10.75
N LEU A 198 -17.72 16.44 -11.24
CA LEU A 198 -16.81 15.59 -10.47
C LEU A 198 -16.32 16.31 -9.22
N PHE A 199 -15.80 17.53 -9.38
CA PHE A 199 -15.30 18.34 -8.28
C PHE A 199 -16.39 18.64 -7.25
N SER A 200 -17.59 19.02 -7.70
CA SER A 200 -18.75 19.23 -6.83
C SER A 200 -19.23 17.96 -6.13
N SER A 201 -19.11 16.80 -6.76
CA SER A 201 -19.46 15.51 -6.15
C SER A 201 -18.47 15.10 -5.06
N ILE A 202 -17.18 15.40 -5.24
CA ILE A 202 -16.12 15.08 -4.28
C ILE A 202 -16.10 16.06 -3.11
N MET A 203 -16.29 17.36 -3.39
CA MET A 203 -16.26 18.43 -2.39
C MET A 203 -17.63 18.69 -1.75
N GLY A 204 -18.67 18.00 -2.23
CA GLY A 204 -20.01 18.10 -1.65
C GLY A 204 -19.98 17.65 -0.18
N PRO A 205 -20.85 18.23 0.67
CA PRO A 205 -20.96 17.75 2.04
C PRO A 205 -21.28 16.25 2.01
N PRO A 206 -20.60 15.43 2.83
CA PRO A 206 -20.89 14.01 2.88
C PRO A 206 -22.37 13.81 3.22
N ALA A 207 -22.98 12.80 2.62
CA ALA A 207 -24.34 12.45 2.94
C ALA A 207 -24.44 12.27 4.47
N PRO A 208 -25.42 12.89 5.16
CA PRO A 208 -25.52 12.77 6.60
C PRO A 208 -25.61 11.29 6.95
N SER A 209 -24.69 10.83 7.78
CA SER A 209 -24.66 9.44 8.23
C SER A 209 -26.00 9.10 8.86
N GLN A 210 -26.65 8.05 8.34
CA GLN A 210 -27.94 7.62 8.84
C GLN A 210 -27.72 6.89 10.16
N GLY A 211 -27.86 7.60 11.28
CA GLY A 211 -27.72 7.00 12.60
C GLY A 211 -27.61 8.02 13.73
N THR A 212 -27.84 7.57 14.95
CA THR A 212 -27.55 8.38 16.14
C THR A 212 -26.04 8.37 16.36
N ARG A 213 -25.38 9.53 16.29
CA ARG A 213 -23.95 9.67 16.65
C ARG A 213 -23.83 10.05 18.11
N LEU A 214 -23.29 9.14 18.91
CA LEU A 214 -23.01 9.31 20.33
C LEU A 214 -21.56 9.79 20.48
N PRO A 215 -21.29 10.97 21.03
CA PRO A 215 -19.93 11.43 21.25
C PRO A 215 -19.25 10.59 22.33
N VAL A 216 -18.01 10.17 22.09
CA VAL A 216 -17.20 9.50 23.11
C VAL A 216 -16.63 10.57 24.05
N THR A 217 -17.02 10.55 25.32
CA THR A 217 -16.64 11.56 26.31
C THR A 217 -15.29 11.31 26.99
N VAL A 218 -14.67 10.17 26.70
CA VAL A 218 -13.38 9.78 27.27
C VAL A 218 -12.29 10.67 26.68
N ASP A 219 -11.39 11.17 27.52
CA ASP A 219 -10.19 11.84 27.04
C ASP A 219 -9.22 10.79 26.46
N LEU A 220 -9.25 10.67 25.15
CA LEU A 220 -8.40 9.76 24.37
C LEU A 220 -7.17 10.47 23.81
N GLY A 221 -6.92 11.72 24.23
CA GLY A 221 -5.90 12.56 23.64
C GLY A 221 -6.36 13.25 22.35
N SER A 222 -5.48 14.07 21.80
CA SER A 222 -5.81 14.95 20.65
C SER A 222 -6.14 14.20 19.37
N SER A 223 -5.56 13.00 19.16
CA SER A 223 -5.70 12.22 17.92
C SER A 223 -7.10 11.64 17.71
N PHE A 224 -7.91 11.55 18.77
CA PHE A 224 -9.29 11.02 18.71
C PHE A 224 -10.34 12.11 18.92
N ARG A 225 -9.96 13.38 18.74
CA ARG A 225 -10.88 14.51 18.91
C ARG A 225 -12.00 14.43 17.88
N GLY A 226 -13.24 14.36 18.35
CA GLY A 226 -14.41 14.22 17.49
C GLY A 226 -14.83 12.76 17.23
N LEU A 227 -14.22 11.79 17.93
CA LEU A 227 -14.66 10.41 17.90
C LEU A 227 -16.13 10.30 18.33
N SER A 228 -16.92 9.64 17.49
CA SER A 228 -18.32 9.32 17.74
C SER A 228 -18.61 7.87 17.40
N VAL A 229 -19.64 7.30 18.00
CA VAL A 229 -20.07 5.90 17.76
C VAL A 229 -21.58 5.85 17.53
N ASP A 230 -22.08 4.81 16.88
CA ASP A 230 -23.52 4.63 16.67
C ASP A 230 -24.20 3.67 17.67
N SER A 231 -23.42 3.09 18.58
CA SER A 231 -23.88 2.07 19.52
C SER A 231 -23.60 2.48 20.97
N LEU A 232 -24.63 2.40 21.83
CA LEU A 232 -24.50 2.60 23.27
C LEU A 232 -23.56 1.56 23.90
N LEU A 233 -23.62 0.31 23.42
CA LEU A 233 -22.74 -0.76 23.86
C LEU A 233 -21.28 -0.42 23.53
N LEU A 234 -21.02 0.07 22.31
CA LEU A 234 -19.67 0.46 21.91
C LEU A 234 -19.18 1.66 22.72
N SER A 235 -20.03 2.67 22.94
CA SER A 235 -19.66 3.83 23.77
C SER A 235 -19.23 3.42 25.18
N ASP A 236 -19.98 2.52 25.81
CA ASP A 236 -19.73 2.03 27.16
C ASP A 236 -18.51 1.10 27.21
N LEU A 237 -18.32 0.27 26.17
CA LEU A 237 -17.15 -0.58 26.00
C LEU A 237 -15.88 0.23 25.75
N LEU A 238 -15.94 1.34 25.00
CA LEU A 238 -14.79 2.22 24.81
C LEU A 238 -14.42 2.93 26.12
N ASP A 239 -15.38 3.43 26.91
CA ASP A 239 -15.06 4.08 28.19
C ASP A 239 -14.37 3.15 29.19
N ARG A 240 -14.83 1.89 29.30
CA ARG A 240 -14.18 0.91 30.19
C ARG A 240 -12.96 0.26 29.55
N GLY A 241 -13.05 -0.09 28.29
CA GLY A 241 -12.05 -0.82 27.52
C GLY A 241 -10.78 0.00 27.33
N ILE A 242 -10.90 1.29 27.04
CA ILE A 242 -9.72 2.16 26.87
C ILE A 242 -9.00 2.33 28.20
N LYS A 243 -9.71 2.55 29.31
CA LYS A 243 -9.08 2.57 30.64
C LYS A 243 -8.34 1.26 30.92
N GLY A 244 -8.94 0.12 30.58
CA GLY A 244 -8.32 -1.19 30.69
C GLY A 244 -7.07 -1.36 29.82
N ILE A 245 -7.17 -1.03 28.53
CA ILE A 245 -6.08 -1.12 27.55
C ILE A 245 -4.93 -0.21 27.95
N THR A 246 -5.19 1.03 28.35
CA THR A 246 -4.15 1.96 28.83
C THR A 246 -3.46 1.40 30.07
N LEU A 247 -4.23 0.91 31.06
CA LEU A 247 -3.64 0.30 32.27
C LEU A 247 -2.79 -0.93 31.95
N LEU A 248 -3.25 -1.80 31.05
CA LEU A 248 -2.51 -3.00 30.63
C LEU A 248 -1.26 -2.63 29.81
N THR A 249 -1.39 -1.69 28.88
CA THR A 249 -0.27 -1.17 28.06
C THR A 249 0.78 -0.53 28.95
N ASP A 250 0.38 0.29 29.93
CA ASP A 250 1.30 0.91 30.88
C ASP A 250 2.00 -0.12 31.76
N ARG A 251 1.29 -1.18 32.20
CA ARG A 251 1.90 -2.29 32.93
C ARG A 251 2.91 -3.04 32.07
N GLN A 252 2.55 -3.34 30.82
CA GLN A 252 3.44 -4.02 29.89
C GLN A 252 4.68 -3.19 29.58
N ARG A 253 4.53 -1.89 29.31
CA ARG A 253 5.65 -0.97 29.10
C ARG A 253 6.58 -0.94 30.30
N ARG A 254 6.06 -0.80 31.51
CA ARG A 254 6.89 -0.85 32.73
C ARG A 254 7.63 -2.19 32.88
N ALA A 255 6.99 -3.30 32.55
CA ALA A 255 7.64 -4.61 32.59
C ALA A 255 8.78 -4.72 31.56
N VAL A 256 8.54 -4.25 30.34
CA VAL A 256 9.55 -4.19 29.26
C VAL A 256 10.70 -3.26 29.64
N ASP A 257 10.41 -2.07 30.17
CA ASP A 257 11.41 -1.10 30.61
C ASP A 257 12.28 -1.67 31.74
N SER A 258 11.65 -2.33 32.73
CA SER A 258 12.37 -3.01 33.81
C SER A 258 13.27 -4.11 33.26
N TYR A 259 12.74 -4.95 32.37
CA TYR A 259 13.52 -6.02 31.73
C TYR A 259 14.73 -5.46 30.98
N ILE A 260 14.55 -4.42 30.17
CA ILE A 260 15.63 -3.79 29.41
C ILE A 260 16.67 -3.16 30.36
N ALA A 261 16.23 -2.51 31.43
CA ALA A 261 17.13 -1.90 32.42
C ALA A 261 17.97 -2.96 33.15
N ASP A 262 17.33 -4.04 33.62
CA ASP A 262 17.99 -5.14 34.31
C ASP A 262 18.96 -5.88 33.38
N ALA A 263 18.55 -6.13 32.13
CA ALA A 263 19.39 -6.81 31.15
C ALA A 263 20.59 -5.94 30.72
N ALA A 264 20.40 -4.62 30.59
CA ALA A 264 21.50 -3.70 30.32
C ALA A 264 22.50 -3.64 31.49
N ALA A 265 22.02 -3.60 32.74
CA ALA A 265 22.87 -3.65 33.92
C ALA A 265 23.66 -4.96 33.99
N ALA A 266 23.00 -6.10 33.73
CA ALA A 266 23.64 -7.40 33.67
C ALA A 266 24.71 -7.48 32.56
N MET A 267 24.43 -6.94 31.37
CA MET A 267 25.39 -6.86 30.28
C MET A 267 26.64 -6.05 30.65
N LEU A 268 26.47 -4.92 31.34
CA LEU A 268 27.60 -4.10 31.79
C LEU A 268 28.48 -4.85 32.80
N LEU A 269 27.86 -5.60 33.71
CA LEU A 269 28.60 -6.43 34.67
C LEU A 269 29.37 -7.57 33.99
N GLN A 270 28.84 -8.10 32.88
CA GLN A 270 29.43 -9.19 32.11
C GLN A 270 30.22 -8.70 30.88
N TYR A 271 30.52 -7.40 30.78
CA TYR A 271 31.17 -6.83 29.60
C TYR A 271 32.52 -7.48 29.25
N SER A 272 33.26 -7.94 30.26
CA SER A 272 34.52 -8.67 30.05
C SER A 272 34.33 -10.03 29.39
N ASP A 273 33.16 -10.64 29.59
CA ASP A 273 32.84 -12.01 29.19
C ASP A 273 32.11 -12.04 27.84
N LEU A 274 31.65 -10.88 27.35
CA LEU A 274 31.05 -10.76 26.03
C LEU A 274 32.06 -11.17 24.94
N PRO A 275 31.60 -11.88 23.89
CA PRO A 275 32.45 -12.30 22.79
C PRO A 275 33.21 -11.12 22.18
N LYS A 276 34.48 -11.35 21.84
CA LYS A 276 35.31 -10.41 21.06
C LYS A 276 36.03 -11.20 19.97
N PRO A 277 36.04 -10.74 18.71
CA PRO A 277 36.76 -11.44 17.66
C PRO A 277 38.28 -11.38 17.93
N ARG A 278 39.00 -12.47 17.66
CA ARG A 278 40.47 -12.44 17.58
C ARG A 278 40.91 -11.65 16.34
N ALA A 279 42.21 -11.34 16.23
CA ALA A 279 42.77 -10.51 15.16
C ALA A 279 42.51 -10.99 13.70
N HIS A 280 42.04 -12.24 13.52
CA HIS A 280 41.72 -12.83 12.21
C HIS A 280 40.30 -13.43 12.17
N GLU A 281 39.45 -13.09 13.13
CA GLU A 281 38.06 -13.54 13.17
C GLU A 281 37.15 -12.36 12.84
N THR A 282 36.09 -12.63 12.09
CA THR A 282 35.01 -11.67 11.85
C THR A 282 33.85 -12.05 12.75
N MET A 283 33.34 -11.09 13.52
CA MET A 283 32.15 -11.29 14.34
C MET A 283 30.90 -10.97 13.53
N LEU A 284 29.92 -11.86 13.53
CA LEU A 284 28.58 -11.64 13.01
C LEU A 284 27.60 -11.75 14.18
N LEU A 285 26.52 -10.98 14.15
CA LEU A 285 25.41 -11.13 15.09
C LEU A 285 24.21 -11.72 14.36
N GLY A 286 23.77 -12.91 14.78
CA GLY A 286 22.63 -13.61 14.16
C GLY A 286 21.49 -13.81 15.15
N PHE A 287 20.25 -13.70 14.68
CA PHE A 287 19.04 -14.04 15.42
C PHE A 287 17.93 -14.52 14.47
N SER A 288 16.81 -14.97 15.06
CA SER A 288 15.61 -15.42 14.36
C SER A 288 14.41 -15.26 15.29
N ASP A 289 13.19 -15.41 14.75
CA ASP A 289 11.96 -15.58 15.53
C ASP A 289 11.67 -14.41 16.48
N LEU A 290 12.01 -13.18 16.08
CA LEU A 290 11.70 -12.02 16.92
C LEU A 290 10.20 -11.85 17.10
N HIS A 291 9.39 -12.15 16.10
CA HIS A 291 7.95 -12.04 16.10
C HIS A 291 7.48 -10.70 16.70
N CYS A 292 8.09 -9.62 16.23
CA CYS A 292 7.86 -8.27 16.73
C CYS A 292 8.15 -8.07 18.25
N ASN A 293 9.01 -8.89 18.86
CA ASN A 293 9.39 -8.76 20.27
C ASN A 293 10.29 -7.53 20.50
N GLN A 294 9.62 -6.43 20.84
CA GLN A 294 10.22 -5.12 21.07
C GLN A 294 11.28 -5.11 22.18
N ALA A 295 11.09 -5.93 23.22
CA ALA A 295 12.04 -6.01 24.33
C ALA A 295 13.34 -6.70 23.91
N MET A 296 13.23 -7.81 23.18
CA MET A 296 14.38 -8.52 22.63
C MET A 296 15.09 -7.71 21.54
N THR A 297 14.34 -7.01 20.69
CA THR A 297 14.89 -6.10 19.69
C THR A 297 15.82 -5.06 20.33
N GLU A 298 15.37 -4.42 21.42
CA GLU A 298 16.19 -3.44 22.15
C GLU A 298 17.39 -4.08 22.85
N LEU A 299 17.25 -5.30 23.38
CA LEU A 299 18.37 -6.05 23.96
C LEU A 299 19.45 -6.34 22.92
N ILE A 300 19.05 -6.89 21.77
CA ILE A 300 19.96 -7.25 20.66
C ILE A 300 20.62 -5.99 20.10
N ARG A 301 19.88 -4.89 19.95
CA ARG A 301 20.47 -3.60 19.55
C ARG A 301 21.59 -3.18 20.49
N ARG A 302 21.39 -3.26 21.81
CA ARG A 302 22.44 -2.95 22.80
C ARG A 302 23.62 -3.90 22.71
N MET A 303 23.38 -5.18 22.49
CA MET A 303 24.46 -6.14 22.23
C MET A 303 25.26 -5.78 20.97
N ALA A 304 24.58 -5.39 19.88
CA ALA A 304 25.23 -4.97 18.64
C ALA A 304 26.13 -3.73 18.84
N VAL A 305 25.65 -2.73 19.59
CA VAL A 305 26.44 -1.54 19.97
C VAL A 305 27.72 -1.93 20.71
N ILE A 306 27.63 -2.87 21.64
CA ILE A 306 28.73 -3.27 22.52
C ILE A 306 29.73 -4.17 21.79
N THR A 307 29.24 -5.12 21.00
CA THR A 307 30.05 -6.16 20.35
C THR A 307 30.59 -5.73 18.98
N GLN A 308 29.98 -4.69 18.37
CA GLN A 308 30.37 -4.12 17.08
C GLN A 308 30.58 -5.19 16.01
N PRO A 309 29.56 -6.02 15.72
CA PRO A 309 29.67 -7.07 14.71
C PRO A 309 29.91 -6.42 13.34
N ALA A 310 30.57 -7.15 12.43
CA ALA A 310 30.80 -6.69 11.07
C ALA A 310 29.53 -6.71 10.19
N GLN A 311 28.50 -7.44 10.62
CA GLN A 311 27.17 -7.47 10.02
C GLN A 311 26.15 -8.10 11.01
N VAL A 312 24.88 -7.85 10.75
CA VAL A 312 23.74 -8.48 11.41
C VAL A 312 23.03 -9.42 10.43
N LEU A 313 22.58 -10.57 10.94
CA LEU A 313 21.84 -11.60 10.22
C LEU A 313 20.51 -11.87 10.94
N SER A 314 19.39 -11.84 10.21
CA SER A 314 18.13 -12.46 10.66
C SER A 314 17.82 -13.66 9.77
N SER A 315 17.33 -14.76 10.36
CA SER A 315 16.72 -15.86 9.60
C SER A 315 15.19 -15.82 9.66
N GLY A 316 14.62 -14.63 9.83
CA GLY A 316 13.19 -14.39 9.60
C GLY A 316 12.33 -14.59 10.83
N ASP A 317 11.02 -14.58 10.58
CA ASP A 317 9.96 -14.49 11.59
C ASP A 317 10.11 -13.20 12.41
N ASP A 318 10.34 -12.10 11.70
CA ASP A 318 10.52 -10.76 12.28
C ASP A 318 9.15 -10.11 12.59
N THR A 319 8.11 -10.51 11.88
CA THR A 319 6.71 -10.12 12.14
C THR A 319 5.90 -11.26 12.78
N VAL A 320 4.68 -10.97 13.26
CA VAL A 320 3.75 -12.00 13.74
C VAL A 320 2.89 -12.52 12.60
N ASN A 321 2.35 -11.62 11.77
CA ASN A 321 1.39 -11.98 10.72
C ASN A 321 1.79 -11.52 9.31
N GLY A 322 2.95 -10.88 9.15
CA GLY A 322 3.43 -10.40 7.87
C GLY A 322 2.67 -9.20 7.30
N THR A 323 2.17 -8.30 8.16
CA THR A 323 1.12 -7.32 7.78
C THR A 323 1.64 -5.90 7.59
N ALA A 324 0.87 -5.02 6.92
CA ALA A 324 1.31 -3.64 6.76
C ALA A 324 1.32 -2.83 8.06
N VAL A 325 0.46 -3.20 9.02
CA VAL A 325 0.39 -2.56 10.33
C VAL A 325 1.60 -2.88 11.21
N GLU A 326 2.34 -3.95 10.91
CA GLU A 326 3.54 -4.38 11.63
C GLU A 326 4.83 -3.69 11.17
N ARG A 327 4.74 -2.69 10.29
CA ARG A 327 5.91 -1.94 9.81
C ARG A 327 6.80 -1.38 10.93
N PHE A 328 6.20 -1.05 12.07
CA PHE A 328 6.95 -0.57 13.24
C PHE A 328 7.95 -1.62 13.77
N CYS A 329 7.64 -2.93 13.67
CA CYS A 329 8.53 -4.02 14.06
C CYS A 329 9.81 -3.95 13.22
N ILE A 330 9.66 -3.93 11.90
CA ILE A 330 10.76 -3.88 10.93
C ILE A 330 11.58 -2.60 11.05
N THR A 331 10.92 -1.44 11.17
CA THR A 331 11.62 -0.15 11.34
C THR A 331 12.47 -0.13 12.61
N ARG A 332 12.03 -0.81 13.68
CA ARG A 332 12.81 -0.90 14.92
C ARG A 332 13.94 -1.90 14.81
N GLU A 333 13.70 -3.07 14.23
CA GLU A 333 14.72 -4.09 14.03
C GLU A 333 15.85 -3.62 13.13
N ALA A 334 15.54 -2.87 12.07
CA ALA A 334 16.55 -2.25 11.21
C ALA A 334 17.57 -1.40 11.99
N LYS A 335 17.18 -0.86 13.16
CA LYS A 335 18.07 -0.10 14.04
C LYS A 335 19.05 -0.97 14.84
N ILE A 336 18.89 -2.30 14.86
CA ILE A 336 19.86 -3.22 15.49
C ILE A 336 21.23 -3.08 14.84
N ALA A 337 21.28 -2.95 13.51
CA ALA A 337 22.54 -3.00 12.77
C ALA A 337 23.40 -1.73 12.91
N GLU A 338 22.86 -0.61 13.41
CA GLU A 338 23.58 0.64 13.69
C GLU A 338 24.72 1.00 12.70
N GLY A 339 24.45 0.87 11.39
CA GLY A 339 25.37 1.25 10.32
C GLY A 339 26.23 0.13 9.73
N VAL A 340 26.12 -1.11 10.21
CA VAL A 340 26.66 -2.30 9.51
C VAL A 340 25.58 -2.94 8.62
N PRO A 341 25.96 -3.78 7.64
CA PRO A 341 24.98 -4.48 6.82
C PRO A 341 24.03 -5.33 7.66
N PHE A 342 22.75 -5.25 7.37
CA PHE A 342 21.73 -6.15 7.91
C PHE A 342 21.20 -7.01 6.76
N VAL A 343 21.45 -8.32 6.83
CA VAL A 343 21.00 -9.29 5.83
C VAL A 343 19.93 -10.20 6.45
N VAL A 344 18.85 -10.45 5.73
CA VAL A 344 17.70 -11.24 6.20
C VAL A 344 17.31 -12.30 5.19
N ALA A 345 17.03 -13.51 5.69
CA ALA A 345 16.23 -14.52 4.99
C ALA A 345 14.84 -14.55 5.66
N PRO A 346 13.75 -14.18 4.98
CA PRO A 346 12.38 -14.14 5.53
C PRO A 346 11.87 -15.50 6.02
N GLY A 347 11.05 -15.47 7.07
CA GLY A 347 10.44 -16.66 7.68
C GLY A 347 8.99 -16.90 7.25
N ASN A 348 8.33 -17.89 7.84
CA ASN A 348 6.93 -18.24 7.51
C ASN A 348 5.92 -17.26 8.14
N HIS A 349 6.33 -16.43 9.09
CA HIS A 349 5.51 -15.33 9.63
C HIS A 349 5.70 -14.02 8.85
N ASP A 350 6.69 -13.95 7.96
CA ASP A 350 6.92 -12.82 7.07
C ASP A 350 6.19 -13.03 5.73
N SER A 351 6.03 -11.95 4.97
CA SER A 351 5.34 -11.94 3.67
C SER A 351 6.03 -11.01 2.68
N ASP A 352 5.57 -11.00 1.42
CA ASP A 352 5.95 -10.01 0.41
C ASP A 352 5.85 -8.55 0.93
N ILE A 353 4.87 -8.29 1.81
CA ILE A 353 4.68 -6.98 2.44
C ILE A 353 5.83 -6.71 3.42
N THR A 354 6.13 -7.67 4.28
CA THR A 354 7.25 -7.58 5.24
C THR A 354 8.56 -7.36 4.51
N GLU A 355 8.85 -8.11 3.46
CA GLU A 355 10.10 -7.92 2.73
C GLU A 355 10.19 -6.54 2.07
N SER A 356 9.08 -6.03 1.54
CA SER A 356 9.03 -4.67 1.00
C SER A 356 9.31 -3.61 2.08
N GLN A 357 8.87 -3.85 3.31
CA GLN A 357 9.19 -3.00 4.46
C GLN A 357 10.67 -3.12 4.86
N MET A 358 11.22 -4.33 4.89
CA MET A 358 12.64 -4.59 5.18
C MET A 358 13.55 -3.88 4.18
N ARG A 359 13.26 -3.99 2.88
CA ARG A 359 14.00 -3.28 1.82
C ARG A 359 13.88 -1.76 1.97
N SER A 360 12.69 -1.27 2.32
CA SER A 360 12.47 0.16 2.60
C SER A 360 13.29 0.65 3.80
N ALA A 361 13.44 -0.20 4.82
CA ALA A 361 14.27 0.00 6.01
C ALA A 361 15.77 -0.24 5.77
N LYS A 362 16.19 -0.47 4.51
CA LYS A 362 17.58 -0.68 4.08
C LYS A 362 18.21 -2.00 4.54
N MET A 363 17.39 -2.99 4.88
CA MET A 363 17.82 -4.36 5.07
C MET A 363 18.02 -5.04 3.70
N THR A 364 18.95 -5.98 3.63
CA THR A 364 19.21 -6.79 2.43
C THR A 364 18.45 -8.10 2.56
N VAL A 365 17.32 -8.20 1.87
CA VAL A 365 16.49 -9.42 1.82
C VAL A 365 17.08 -10.37 0.77
N LEU A 366 17.41 -11.58 1.18
CA LEU A 366 17.93 -12.65 0.33
C LEU A 366 16.81 -13.28 -0.51
N ASP A 367 17.13 -13.76 -1.70
CA ASP A 367 16.17 -14.28 -2.69
C ASP A 367 16.69 -15.54 -3.41
N GLY A 368 17.40 -16.39 -2.66
CA GLY A 368 18.04 -17.62 -3.17
C GLY A 368 19.37 -17.39 -3.87
N LYS A 369 19.72 -16.12 -4.16
CA LYS A 369 21.00 -15.75 -4.77
C LYS A 369 22.08 -15.53 -3.72
N THR A 370 23.31 -15.87 -4.09
CA THR A 370 24.49 -15.52 -3.28
C THR A 370 24.81 -14.04 -3.41
N ILE A 371 25.05 -13.38 -2.28
CA ILE A 371 25.55 -12.01 -2.19
C ILE A 371 26.92 -12.00 -1.49
N ASP A 372 27.72 -10.98 -1.75
CA ASP A 372 28.94 -10.72 -0.97
C ASP A 372 28.69 -9.53 -0.02
N SER A 373 28.89 -9.74 1.28
CA SER A 373 28.76 -8.72 2.31
C SER A 373 29.81 -8.90 3.40
N SER A 374 30.42 -7.80 3.84
CA SER A 374 31.48 -7.81 4.88
C SER A 374 32.61 -8.83 4.65
N GLY A 375 32.95 -9.10 3.38
CA GLY A 375 33.98 -10.05 2.99
C GLY A 375 33.57 -11.53 3.04
N LEU A 376 32.27 -11.80 3.17
CA LEU A 376 31.67 -13.14 3.21
C LEU A 376 30.68 -13.31 2.06
N SER A 377 30.65 -14.51 1.47
CA SER A 377 29.59 -14.90 0.54
C SER A 377 28.43 -15.52 1.32
N ILE A 378 27.22 -14.98 1.16
CA ILE A 378 26.02 -15.32 1.93
C ILE A 378 24.93 -15.76 0.97
N VAL A 379 24.22 -16.83 1.31
CA VAL A 379 23.04 -17.29 0.59
C VAL A 379 21.94 -17.64 1.60
N GLY A 380 20.70 -17.36 1.23
CA GLY A 380 19.49 -17.63 1.99
C GLY A 380 18.31 -17.53 1.04
N GLU A 381 17.23 -18.21 1.38
CA GLU A 381 15.98 -18.29 0.63
C GLU A 381 14.85 -18.13 1.65
N ASP A 382 13.69 -17.72 1.18
CA ASP A 382 12.48 -17.64 1.98
C ASP A 382 12.11 -19.02 2.53
N ASP A 383 11.47 -19.03 3.70
CA ASP A 383 10.86 -20.27 4.22
C ASP A 383 9.87 -20.85 3.18
N PRO A 384 9.86 -22.18 2.94
CA PRO A 384 8.91 -22.80 2.00
C PRO A 384 7.43 -22.54 2.33
N GLU A 385 7.11 -22.20 3.57
CA GLU A 385 5.78 -21.84 4.07
C GLU A 385 5.57 -20.31 4.19
N HIS A 386 6.41 -19.49 3.55
CA HIS A 386 6.28 -18.03 3.46
C HIS A 386 4.88 -17.58 3.03
N ASN A 387 4.33 -16.57 3.73
CA ASN A 387 2.91 -16.15 3.63
C ASN A 387 2.54 -15.43 2.32
#